data_AF-A0A2D7CKI9-F1
#
_entry.id   AF-A0A2D7CKI9-F1
#
_cell.length_a   1.000
_cell.length_b   1.000
_cell.length_c   1.000
_cell.angle_alpha   90.00
_cell.angle_beta   90.00
_cell.angle_gamma   90.00
#
_symmetry.space_group_name_H-M   'P 1'
#
loop_
_entity.id
_entity.type
_entity.pdbx_description
1 polymer ?
#
loop_
_entity_poly.entity_id
_entity_poly.type
_entity_poly.pdbx_seq_one_letter_code
_entity_poly.pdbx_strand_id
1 'polypeptide(L)' 'MPICSECELKESEKRGRWIILPGEDNSIKWSFQCLMCIRAWRERALKRQGLSSDEVLAKLNAEYPLVRSASTQKQN' A
#
# COMPACT_ATOMS: atom_id res chain seq x y z
N MET A 1 16.09 2.05 7.58
CA MET A 1 14.76 1.51 7.23
C MET A 1 13.84 2.69 7.00
N PRO A 2 13.23 2.86 5.82
CA PRO A 2 12.35 3.99 5.55
C PRO A 2 11.10 3.91 6.43
N ILE A 3 10.64 5.07 6.90
CA ILE A 3 9.44 5.20 7.75
C ILE A 3 8.28 5.55 6.83
N CYS A 4 7.13 4.89 7.01
CA CYS A 4 5.93 5.23 6.26
C CYS A 4 5.52 6.68 6.56
N SER A 5 5.33 7.52 5.53
CA SER A 5 5.00 8.93 5.73
C SER A 5 3.58 9.18 6.26
N GLU A 6 2.67 8.20 6.18
CA GLU A 6 1.27 8.36 6.62
C GLU A 6 1.03 7.85 8.04
N CYS A 7 1.61 6.71 8.39
CA CYS A 7 1.33 6.03 9.65
C CYS A 7 2.54 5.92 10.58
N GLU A 8 3.69 6.45 10.16
CA GLU A 8 4.96 6.46 10.90
C GLU A 8 5.46 5.07 11.35
N LEU A 9 4.86 4.00 10.82
CA LEU A 9 5.27 2.64 11.13
C LEU A 9 6.71 2.41 10.67
N LYS A 10 7.55 2.12 11.67
CA LYS A 10 8.92 1.61 11.52
C LYS A 10 8.88 0.10 11.30
N GLU A 11 8.14 -0.36 10.30
CA GLU A 11 8.28 -1.76 9.90
C GLU A 11 9.38 -1.90 8.88
N SER A 12 10.07 -3.05 8.93
CA SER A 12 10.92 -3.56 7.84
C SER A 12 10.05 -3.93 6.65
N GLU A 13 9.23 -2.99 6.19
CA GLU A 13 8.26 -3.21 5.16
C GLU A 13 8.99 -3.23 3.82
N LYS A 14 9.48 -4.42 3.46
CA LYS A 14 10.18 -4.68 2.21
C LYS A 14 9.28 -4.48 0.98
N ARG A 15 7.96 -4.35 1.18
CA ARG A 15 6.94 -4.34 0.13
C ARG A 15 6.26 -2.99 -0.01
N GLY A 16 6.68 -2.00 0.79
CA GLY A 16 6.30 -0.61 0.60
C GLY A 16 6.89 -0.06 -0.70
N ARG A 17 6.41 1.10 -1.11
CA ARG A 17 6.89 1.77 -2.32
C ARG A 17 7.25 3.22 -2.04
N TRP A 18 8.27 3.69 -2.73
CA TRP A 18 8.52 5.11 -2.87
C TRP A 18 7.58 5.67 -3.92
N ILE A 19 6.84 6.71 -3.55
CA ILE A 19 5.98 7.46 -4.46
C ILE A 19 6.48 8.90 -4.55
N ILE A 20 6.20 9.51 -5.69
CA ILE A 20 6.47 10.91 -5.94
C ILE A 20 5.18 11.68 -5.72
N LEU A 21 5.23 12.69 -4.85
CA LEU A 21 4.14 13.62 -4.60
C LEU A 21 4.57 15.05 -4.98
N PRO A 22 3.63 15.90 -5.42
CA PRO A 22 3.89 17.33 -5.54
C PRO A 22 4.19 17.91 -4.15
N GLY A 23 5.28 18.66 -4.04
CA GLY A 23 5.60 19.49 -2.89
C GLY A 23 4.94 20.88 -2.99
N GLU A 24 5.05 21.66 -1.92
CA GLU A 24 4.39 22.96 -1.78
C GLU A 24 4.85 23.99 -2.83
N ASP A 25 6.09 23.90 -3.31
CA ASP A 25 6.72 24.90 -4.19
C ASP A 25 7.03 24.36 -5.60
N ASN A 26 6.11 23.61 -6.21
CA ASN A 26 6.36 22.84 -7.45
C ASN A 26 7.54 21.84 -7.34
N SER A 27 7.98 21.56 -6.11
CA SER A 27 9.05 20.61 -5.84
C SER A 27 8.54 19.17 -5.92
N ILE A 28 9.46 18.23 -6.11
CA ILE A 28 9.17 16.80 -6.14
C ILE A 28 9.48 16.24 -4.75
N LYS A 29 8.48 15.72 -4.05
CA LYS A 29 8.64 15.07 -2.74
C LYS A 29 8.63 13.56 -2.90
N TRP A 30 9.71 12.91 -2.51
CA TRP A 30 9.75 11.46 -2.35
C TRP A 30 9.16 11.07 -1.00
N SER A 31 8.13 10.23 -1.03
CA SER A 31 7.46 9.72 0.17
C SER A 31 7.44 8.20 0.14
N PHE A 32 7.90 7.57 1.21
CA PHE A 32 7.78 6.12 1.37
C PHE A 32 6.43 5.78 1.99
N GLN A 33 5.73 4.82 1.38
CA GLN A 33 4.44 4.33 1.84
C GLN A 33 4.52 2.83 2.13
N CYS A 34 4.06 2.40 3.31
CA CYS A 34 3.93 0.98 3.62
C CYS A 34 2.81 0.35 2.76
N LEU A 35 2.79 -0.99 2.72
CA LEU A 35 1.83 -1.73 1.88
C LEU A 35 0.36 -1.40 2.23
N MET A 36 0.06 -1.17 3.50
CA MET A 36 -1.29 -0.84 3.95
C MET A 36 -1.71 0.56 3.50
N CYS A 37 -0.85 1.56 3.65
CA CYS A 37 -1.13 2.93 3.24
C CYS A 37 -1.30 3.05 1.72
N ILE A 38 -0.46 2.37 0.93
CA ILE A 38 -0.60 2.39 -0.53
C ILE A 38 -1.88 1.66 -0.98
N ARG A 39 -2.27 0.56 -0.31
CA ARG A 39 -3.56 -0.11 -0.55
C ARG A 39 -4.74 0.83 -0.26
N ALA A 40 -4.74 1.51 0.87
CA ALA A 40 -5.81 2.45 1.24
C ALA A 40 -5.92 3.63 0.26
N TRP A 41 -4.79 4.16 -0.19
CA TRP A 41 -4.76 5.19 -1.24
C TRP A 41 -5.36 4.68 -2.55
N ARG A 42 -4.93 3.49 -2.99
CA ARG A 42 -5.44 2.88 -4.22
C ARG A 42 -6.92 2.54 -4.14
N GLU A 43 -7.39 2.04 -3.00
CA GLU A 43 -8.79 1.77 -2.73
C GLU A 43 -9.65 3.02 -2.92
N ARG A 44 -9.26 4.15 -2.31
CA ARG A 44 -9.97 5.44 -2.47
C ARG A 44 -9.98 5.92 -3.91
N ALA A 45 -8.92 5.68 -4.68
CA ALA A 45 -8.88 6.02 -6.10
C ALA A 45 -9.84 5.16 -6.94
N LEU A 46 -9.85 3.85 -6.72
CA LEU A 46 -10.71 2.91 -7.47
C LEU A 46 -12.19 3.12 -7.14
N LYS A 47 -12.54 3.37 -5.87
CA LYS A 47 -13.92 3.71 -5.48
C LYS A 47 -14.39 5.00 -6.15
N ARG A 48 -13.52 6.02 -6.26
CA ARG A 48 -13.84 7.26 -7.01
C ARG A 48 -14.00 7.04 -8.52
N GLN A 49 -13.45 5.96 -9.06
CA GLN A 49 -13.67 5.56 -10.45
C GLN A 49 -14.99 4.78 -10.63
N GLY A 50 -15.76 4.54 -9.56
CA GLY A 50 -17.05 3.86 -9.62
C GLY A 50 -16.99 2.34 -9.55
N LEU A 51 -15.84 1.75 -9.20
CA LEU A 51 -15.72 0.30 -9.09
C LEU A 51 -16.44 -0.22 -7.84
N SER A 52 -17.03 -1.42 -7.98
CA SER A 52 -17.62 -2.14 -6.86
C SER A 52 -16.57 -2.62 -5.86
N SER A 53 -17.01 -2.93 -4.63
CA SER A 53 -16.11 -3.43 -3.57
C SER A 53 -15.32 -4.67 -3.99
N ASP A 54 -15.94 -5.59 -4.72
CA ASP A 54 -15.30 -6.84 -5.17
C ASP A 54 -14.23 -6.58 -6.23
N GLU A 55 -14.51 -5.71 -7.20
CA GLU A 55 -13.53 -5.30 -8.22
C GLU A 55 -12.35 -4.54 -7.59
N VAL A 56 -12.64 -3.67 -6.62
CA VAL A 56 -11.62 -2.94 -5.86
C VAL A 56 -10.73 -3.94 -5.13
N LEU A 57 -11.31 -4.91 -4.42
CA LEU A 57 -10.55 -5.93 -3.70
C LEU A 57 -9.70 -6.80 -4.64
N ALA A 58 -10.25 -7.22 -5.77
CA ALA A 58 -9.53 -7.99 -6.79
C ALA A 58 -8.31 -7.23 -7.31
N LYS A 59 -8.49 -5.95 -7.68
CA LYS A 59 -7.38 -5.08 -8.12
C LYS A 59 -6.34 -4.87 -7.04
N LEU A 60 -6.74 -4.60 -5.81
CA LEU A 60 -5.80 -4.42 -4.69
C LEU A 60 -4.99 -5.69 -4.43
N ASN A 61 -5.60 -6.87 -4.50
CA ASN A 61 -4.91 -8.14 -4.30
C ASN A 61 -3.94 -8.48 -5.44
N ALA A 62 -4.27 -8.09 -6.68
CA ALA A 62 -3.38 -8.25 -7.82
C ALA A 62 -2.19 -7.26 -7.78
N GLU A 63 -2.44 -5.98 -7.51
CA GLU A 63 -1.41 -4.92 -7.52
C GLU A 63 -0.53 -4.92 -6.25
N TYR A 64 -1.12 -5.25 -5.10
CA TYR A 64 -0.53 -5.10 -3.76
C TYR A 64 -0.88 -6.28 -2.85
N PRO A 65 -0.51 -7.54 -3.18
CA PRO A 65 -1.01 -8.72 -2.49
C PRO A 65 -0.72 -8.69 -0.99
N LEU A 66 -1.70 -8.96 -0.13
CA LEU A 66 -1.40 -9.23 1.28
C LEU A 66 -0.99 -10.69 1.37
N VAL A 67 0.30 -10.99 1.27
CA VAL A 67 0.78 -12.33 1.58
C VAL A 67 0.53 -12.50 3.08
N ARG A 68 -0.53 -13.23 3.45
CA ARG A 68 -0.49 -13.94 4.73
C ARG A 68 0.71 -14.87 4.56
N SER A 69 1.77 -14.64 5.33
CA SER A 69 2.71 -15.70 5.62
C SER A 69 1.85 -16.91 5.92
N ALA A 70 1.89 -17.91 5.04
CA ALA A 70 1.23 -19.17 5.30
C ALA A 70 1.82 -19.65 6.61
N SER A 71 1.04 -19.51 7.69
CA SER A 71 1.30 -20.22 8.92
C SER A 71 1.40 -21.66 8.48
N THR A 72 2.64 -22.17 8.51
CA THR A 72 2.94 -23.56 8.24
C THR A 72 2.20 -24.35 9.31
N GLN A 73 0.96 -24.77 9.04
CA GLN A 73 0.36 -25.88 9.77
C GLN A 73 1.13 -27.13 9.32
N LYS A 74 2.27 -27.37 9.99
CA LYS A 74 2.78 -28.74 10.13
C LYS A 74 1.71 -29.49 10.94
N GLN A 75 0.90 -30.28 10.25
CA GLN A 75 0.25 -31.42 10.88
C GLN A 75 1.35 -32.44 11.21
N ASN A 76 1.49 -32.76 12.49
CA ASN A 76 2.27 -33.89 13.00
C ASN A 76 1.29 -34.93 13.52
#